data_AF-A0A1J5PXU7-F1
#
_entry.id   AF-A0A1J5PXU7-F1
#
_cell.length_a   1.000
_cell.length_b   1.000
_cell.length_c   1.000
_cell.angle_alpha   90.00
_cell.angle_beta   90.00
_cell.angle_gamma   90.00
#
_symmetry.space_group_name_H-M   'P 1'
#
loop_
_entity.id
_entity.type
_entity.pdbx_description
1 polymer ?
#
loop_
_entity_poly.entity_id
_entity_poly.type
_entity_poly.pdbx_seq_one_letter_code
_entity_poly.pdbx_strand_id
1 'polypeptide(L)'
;MKQEVVMEQLLPLSALQMSEQTDTSEVMVGSQHSWDYLYEPDAQSVIDELIVRYVEALVFQAVAENMASEHAARMVAMKAATDNAGNVIGELKLVYNKTRQAAITKELSEIVSGAAAIAA
;
A
#
# COMPACT_ATOMS: atom_id res chain seq x y z
N MET A 1 0.84 6.39 -7.86
CA MET A 1 -0.36 5.93 -7.12
C MET A 1 -0.11 6.24 -5.66
N LYS A 2 -0.87 7.15 -5.07
CA LYS A 2 -0.72 7.58 -3.69
C LYS A 2 -2.06 7.32 -3.02
N GLN A 3 -2.06 6.49 -1.98
CA GLN A 3 -3.23 6.31 -1.13
C GLN A 3 -3.23 7.44 -0.09
N GLU A 4 -4.38 8.07 0.10
CA GLU A 4 -4.57 9.14 1.08
C GLU A 4 -5.42 8.61 2.22
N VAL A 5 -5.05 8.98 3.45
CA VAL A 5 -5.77 8.56 4.65
C VAL A 5 -6.99 9.44 4.80
N VAL A 6 -8.18 8.83 4.84
CA VAL A 6 -9.45 9.52 5.07
C VAL A 6 -9.95 9.16 6.46
N MET A 7 -10.43 10.16 7.21
CA MET A 7 -11.01 9.97 8.54
C MET A 7 -12.53 9.95 8.40
N GLU A 8 -13.14 8.81 8.67
CA GLU A 8 -14.59 8.65 8.67
C GLU A 8 -15.10 8.47 10.10
N GLN A 9 -16.17 9.19 10.45
CA GLN A 9 -16.85 9.02 11.71
C GLN A 9 -17.82 7.84 11.59
N LEU A 10 -17.53 6.74 12.29
CA LEU A 10 -18.37 5.54 12.26
C LEU A 10 -19.58 5.66 13.21
N LEU A 11 -19.40 6.27 14.38
CA LEU A 11 -20.43 6.44 15.39
C LEU A 11 -20.30 7.80 16.08
N PRO A 12 -21.42 8.43 16.53
CA PRO A 12 -22.82 8.08 16.24
C PRO A 12 -23.17 8.28 14.76
N LEU A 13 -24.11 7.48 14.24
CA LEU A 13 -24.60 7.60 12.86
C LEU A 13 -25.29 8.95 12.69
N SER A 14 -24.68 9.83 11.89
CA SER A 14 -25.26 11.14 11.59
C SER A 14 -26.41 10.94 10.59
N ALA A 15 -27.63 11.35 10.95
CA ALA A 15 -28.77 11.34 10.01
C ALA A 15 -28.49 12.13 8.71
N LEU A 16 -27.59 13.14 8.79
CA LEU A 16 -27.13 13.94 7.65
C LEU A 16 -26.22 13.16 6.68
N GLN A 17 -25.40 12.23 7.19
CA GLN A 17 -24.51 11.41 6.34
C GLN A 17 -25.29 10.31 5.63
N MET A 18 -26.35 9.78 6.26
CA MET A 18 -27.28 8.85 5.62
C MET A 18 -28.03 9.50 4.46
N SER A 19 -28.39 10.79 4.56
CA SER A 19 -29.03 11.50 3.45
C SER A 19 -28.09 11.77 2.28
N GLU A 20 -26.81 12.11 2.53
CA GLU A 20 -25.84 12.41 1.46
C GLU A 20 -25.46 11.19 0.62
N GLN A 21 -25.45 9.97 1.19
CA GLN A 21 -25.22 8.74 0.43
C GLN A 21 -26.41 8.32 -0.46
N THR A 22 -27.57 8.96 -0.31
CA THR A 22 -28.80 8.63 -1.06
C THR A 22 -29.07 9.56 -2.24
N ASP A 23 -28.06 10.31 -2.70
CA ASP A 23 -28.16 11.31 -3.80
C ASP A 23 -28.42 10.75 -5.21
N THR A 24 -29.01 9.55 -5.34
CA THR A 24 -29.66 9.11 -6.59
C THR A 24 -31.18 9.12 -6.53
N SER A 25 -31.78 9.65 -5.47
CA SER A 25 -33.22 9.93 -5.44
C SER A 25 -33.47 11.18 -4.60
N GLU A 26 -34.02 12.21 -5.22
CA GLU A 26 -34.44 13.46 -4.58
C GLU A 26 -35.31 13.17 -3.34
N VAL A 27 -34.73 13.23 -2.14
CA VAL A 27 -35.50 13.14 -0.89
C VAL A 27 -35.86 14.56 -0.44
N MET A 28 -37.06 14.96 -0.83
CA MET A 28 -37.79 16.06 -0.22
C MET A 28 -37.91 15.81 1.29
N VAL A 29 -37.27 16.67 2.08
CA VAL A 29 -37.45 16.77 3.53
C VAL A 29 -38.93 17.03 3.81
N GLY A 30 -39.67 15.99 4.21
CA GLY A 30 -41.05 16.12 4.66
C GLY A 30 -42.07 15.10 4.12
N SER A 31 -41.69 14.13 3.28
CA SER A 31 -42.59 13.00 3.02
C SER A 31 -42.26 11.87 3.99
N GLN A 32 -43.23 11.57 4.85
CA GLN A 32 -43.22 10.35 5.63
C GLN A 32 -43.42 9.19 4.65
N HIS A 33 -42.33 8.68 4.08
CA HIS A 33 -42.34 7.39 3.41
C HIS A 33 -42.58 6.33 4.50
N SER A 34 -43.83 6.13 4.90
CA SER A 34 -44.23 4.92 5.62
C SER A 34 -44.21 3.80 4.60
N TRP A 35 -43.05 3.17 4.45
CA TRP A 35 -43.01 1.89 3.78
C TRP A 35 -43.79 0.92 4.67
N ASP A 36 -44.95 0.47 4.18
CA ASP A 36 -45.82 -0.48 4.87
C ASP A 36 -45.23 -1.89 4.73
N TYR A 37 -44.03 -2.07 5.28
CA TYR A 37 -43.38 -3.36 5.36
C TYR A 37 -43.95 -4.13 6.55
N LEU A 38 -44.35 -5.38 6.32
CA LEU A 38 -44.64 -6.30 7.41
C LEU A 38 -43.31 -6.73 8.03
N TYR A 39 -42.98 -6.14 9.18
CA TYR A 39 -41.81 -6.51 9.96
C TYR A 39 -42.13 -7.73 10.83
N GLU A 40 -41.23 -8.70 10.84
CA GLU A 40 -41.30 -9.86 11.70
C GLU A 40 -39.89 -10.03 12.29
N PRO A 41 -39.67 -9.85 13.61
CA PRO A 41 -40.63 -9.79 14.73
C PRO A 41 -41.29 -8.41 14.97
N ASP A 42 -40.52 -7.33 14.99
CA ASP A 42 -40.98 -5.94 15.07
C ASP A 42 -39.88 -5.01 14.53
N ALA A 43 -40.23 -3.79 14.10
CA ALA A 43 -39.29 -2.89 13.45
C ALA A 43 -38.08 -2.50 14.33
N GLN A 44 -38.28 -2.39 15.65
CA GLN A 44 -37.21 -2.01 16.58
C GLN A 44 -36.21 -3.16 16.69
N SER A 45 -36.68 -4.38 16.92
CA SER A 45 -35.83 -5.58 17.00
C SER A 45 -35.01 -5.81 15.74
N VAL A 46 -35.60 -5.61 14.55
CA VAL A 46 -34.90 -5.73 13.27
C VAL A 46 -33.78 -4.70 13.13
N ILE A 47 -34.06 -3.44 13.49
CA ILE A 47 -33.06 -2.36 13.44
C ILE A 47 -31.93 -2.58 14.44
N ASP A 48 -32.26 -3.00 15.67
CA ASP A 48 -31.25 -3.25 16.71
C ASP A 48 -30.26 -4.35 16.28
N GLU A 49 -30.73 -5.42 15.63
CA GLU A 49 -29.86 -6.46 15.07
C GLU A 49 -29.08 -5.98 13.83
N LEU A 50 -29.74 -5.24 12.94
CA LEU A 50 -29.15 -4.76 11.69
C LEU A 50 -28.01 -3.77 11.95
N ILE A 51 -28.17 -2.86 12.91
CA ILE A 51 -27.15 -1.86 13.26
C ILE A 51 -25.86 -2.54 13.69
N VAL A 52 -25.93 -3.61 14.49
CA VAL A 52 -24.73 -4.35 14.93
C VAL A 52 -23.99 -4.94 13.72
N ARG A 53 -24.70 -5.64 12.83
CA ARG A 53 -24.10 -6.23 11.62
C ARG A 53 -23.54 -5.18 10.67
N TYR A 54 -24.20 -4.03 10.59
CA TYR A 54 -23.74 -2.90 9.76
C TYR A 54 -22.40 -2.35 10.27
N VAL A 55 -22.28 -2.11 11.59
CA VAL A 55 -21.03 -1.63 12.19
C VAL A 55 -19.91 -2.67 12.04
N GLU A 56 -20.21 -3.96 12.23
CA GLU A 56 -19.24 -5.05 11.98
C GLU A 56 -18.73 -5.04 10.53
N ALA A 57 -19.63 -4.87 9.57
CA ALA A 57 -19.28 -4.80 8.15
C ALA A 57 -18.41 -3.58 7.82
N LEU A 58 -18.73 -2.40 8.35
CA LEU A 58 -17.92 -1.19 8.16
C LEU A 58 -16.50 -1.35 8.71
N VAL A 59 -16.37 -1.89 9.92
CA VAL A 59 -15.05 -2.13 10.53
C VAL A 59 -14.28 -3.17 9.72
N PHE A 60 -14.93 -4.25 9.29
CA PHE A 60 -14.29 -5.28 8.47
C PHE A 60 -13.79 -4.70 7.14
N GLN A 61 -14.62 -3.90 6.45
CA GLN A 61 -14.25 -3.25 5.21
C GLN A 61 -13.05 -2.32 5.41
N ALA A 62 -13.07 -1.46 6.44
CA ALA A 62 -11.97 -0.54 6.73
C ALA A 62 -10.64 -1.26 6.97
N VAL A 63 -10.66 -2.38 7.70
CA VAL A 63 -9.46 -3.20 7.93
C VAL A 63 -8.99 -3.86 6.64
N ALA A 64 -9.90 -4.42 5.83
CA ALA A 64 -9.56 -5.06 4.57
C ALA A 64 -8.93 -4.07 3.56
N GLU A 65 -9.50 -2.86 3.46
CA GLU A 65 -8.96 -1.78 2.62
C GLU A 65 -7.61 -1.28 3.12
N ASN A 66 -7.42 -1.18 4.43
CA ASN A 66 -6.13 -0.83 5.03
C ASN A 66 -5.05 -1.85 4.67
N MET A 67 -5.34 -3.15 4.82
CA MET A 67 -4.42 -4.23 4.45
C MET A 67 -4.07 -4.18 2.96
N ALA A 68 -5.07 -4.03 2.09
CA ALA A 68 -4.83 -3.92 0.64
C ALA A 68 -3.95 -2.72 0.31
N SER A 69 -4.19 -1.58 0.96
CA SER A 69 -3.38 -0.37 0.80
C SER A 69 -1.95 -0.55 1.29
N GLU A 70 -1.76 -1.20 2.43
CA GLU A 70 -0.44 -1.53 2.96
C GLU A 70 0.34 -2.45 2.01
N HIS A 71 -0.31 -3.49 1.48
CA HIS A 71 0.31 -4.39 0.51
C HIS A 71 0.72 -3.67 -0.78
N ALA A 72 -0.12 -2.76 -1.29
CA ALA A 72 0.19 -1.96 -2.47
C ALA A 72 1.37 -1.01 -2.21
N ALA A 73 1.37 -0.30 -1.08
CA ALA A 73 2.46 0.59 -0.69
C ALA A 73 3.78 -0.19 -0.52
N ARG A 74 3.74 -1.36 0.14
CA ARG A 74 4.89 -2.25 0.30
C ARG A 74 5.44 -2.72 -1.04
N MET A 75 4.58 -3.08 -1.99
CA MET A 75 4.99 -3.51 -3.33
C MET A 75 5.73 -2.39 -4.07
N VAL A 76 5.22 -1.16 -4.02
CA VAL A 76 5.86 0.00 -4.65
C VAL A 76 7.21 0.30 -4.00
N ALA A 77 7.28 0.28 -2.67
CA ALA A 77 8.52 0.50 -1.93
C ALA A 77 9.59 -0.57 -2.25
N MET A 78 9.19 -1.85 -2.31
CA MET A 78 10.09 -2.96 -2.64
C MET A 78 10.55 -2.91 -4.10
N LYS A 79 9.70 -2.48 -5.02
CA LYS A 79 10.10 -2.25 -6.42
C LYS A 79 11.18 -1.18 -6.50
N ALA A 80 10.98 -0.03 -5.84
CA ALA A 80 11.98 1.02 -5.78
C ALA A 80 13.29 0.56 -5.13
N ALA A 81 13.22 -0.24 -4.05
CA ALA A 81 14.39 -0.83 -3.42
C ALA A 81 15.14 -1.79 -4.36
N THR A 82 14.41 -2.61 -5.13
CA THR A 82 14.98 -3.55 -6.11
C THR A 82 15.68 -2.82 -7.26
N ASP A 83 15.04 -1.77 -7.79
CA ASP A 83 15.60 -0.95 -8.86
C ASP A 83 16.89 -0.25 -8.38
N ASN A 84 16.88 0.30 -7.17
CA ASN A 84 18.06 0.91 -6.55
C ASN A 84 19.18 -0.10 -6.30
N ALA A 85 18.86 -1.30 -5.81
CA ALA A 85 19.83 -2.37 -5.64
C ALA A 85 20.46 -2.79 -6.98
N GLY A 86 19.66 -2.83 -8.05
CA GLY A 86 20.14 -3.08 -9.41
C GLY A 86 21.18 -2.06 -9.88
N ASN A 87 20.93 -0.77 -9.62
CA ASN A 87 21.87 0.31 -9.92
C ASN A 87 23.19 0.14 -9.14
N VAL A 88 23.11 -0.09 -7.83
CA VAL A 88 24.29 -0.29 -6.96
C VAL A 88 25.10 -1.52 -7.40
N ILE A 89 24.44 -2.62 -7.78
CA ILE A 89 25.12 -3.81 -8.33
C ILE A 89 25.85 -3.46 -9.62
N GLY A 90 25.25 -2.65 -10.51
CA GLY A 90 25.88 -2.19 -11.74
C GLY A 90 27.16 -1.40 -11.47
N GLU A 91 27.10 -0.45 -10.54
CA GLU A 91 28.26 0.36 -10.13
C GLU A 91 29.36 -0.50 -9.51
N LEU A 92 29.02 -1.38 -8.57
CA LEU A 92 29.98 -2.28 -7.93
C LEU A 92 30.63 -3.24 -8.93
N LYS A 93 29.90 -3.70 -9.96
CA LYS A 93 30.49 -4.52 -11.04
C LYS A 93 31.51 -3.74 -11.85
N LEU A 94 31.28 -2.46 -12.13
CA LEU A 94 32.25 -1.61 -12.83
C LEU A 94 33.52 -1.42 -11.98
N VAL A 95 33.35 -1.13 -10.68
CA VAL A 95 34.47 -1.01 -9.74
C VAL A 95 35.25 -2.33 -9.64
N TYR A 96 34.56 -3.46 -9.53
CA TYR A 96 35.16 -4.79 -9.49
C TYR A 96 36.01 -5.05 -10.74
N ASN A 97 35.48 -4.81 -11.94
CA ASN A 97 36.22 -5.04 -13.17
C ASN A 97 37.45 -4.14 -13.31
N LYS A 98 37.34 -2.86 -12.94
CA LYS A 98 38.48 -1.93 -12.93
C LYS A 98 39.56 -2.40 -11.94
N THR A 99 39.16 -2.75 -10.73
CA THR A 99 40.09 -3.22 -9.68
C THR A 99 40.76 -4.52 -10.09
N ARG A 100 40.01 -5.45 -10.68
CA ARG A 100 40.54 -6.71 -11.22
C ARG A 100 41.60 -6.46 -12.30
N GLN A 101 41.31 -5.57 -13.25
CA GLN A 101 42.29 -5.23 -14.30
C GLN A 101 43.53 -4.57 -13.72
N ALA A 102 43.37 -3.61 -12.80
CA ALA A 102 44.49 -2.96 -12.13
C ALA A 102 45.38 -3.96 -11.36
N ALA A 103 44.77 -4.96 -10.70
CA ALA A 103 45.50 -6.03 -10.02
C ALA A 103 46.32 -6.89 -11.01
N ILE A 104 45.72 -7.33 -12.13
CA ILE A 104 46.43 -8.07 -13.18
C ILE A 104 47.60 -7.26 -13.74
N THR A 105 47.38 -5.98 -14.04
CA THR A 105 48.45 -5.11 -14.56
C THR A 105 49.57 -4.91 -13.53
N LYS A 106 49.22 -4.80 -12.24
CA LYS A 106 50.20 -4.70 -11.15
C LYS A 106 51.04 -5.98 -11.05
N GLU A 107 50.40 -7.15 -11.03
CA GLU A 107 51.10 -8.45 -11.01
C GLU A 107 52.05 -8.60 -12.21
N LEU A 108 51.59 -8.27 -13.42
CA LEU A 108 52.43 -8.30 -14.61
C LEU A 108 53.62 -7.33 -14.52
N SER A 109 53.40 -6.12 -13.99
CA SER A 109 54.47 -5.13 -13.81
C SER A 109 55.51 -5.61 -12.79
N GLU A 110 55.08 -6.26 -11.71
CA GLU A 110 55.95 -6.87 -10.70
C GLU A 110 56.76 -8.04 -11.29
N ILE A 111 56.15 -8.91 -12.09
CA ILE A 111 56.84 -10.01 -12.78
C ILE A 111 57.93 -9.49 -13.71
N VAL A 112 57.61 -8.50 -14.55
CA VAL A 112 58.57 -7.93 -15.52
C VAL A 112 59.71 -7.20 -14.79
N SER A 113 59.40 -6.41 -13.77
CA SER A 113 60.42 -5.72 -12.97
C SER A 113 61.32 -6.71 -12.23
N GLY A 114 60.76 -7.80 -11.68
CA GLY A 114 61.52 -8.86 -11.03
C GLY A 114 62.44 -9.60 -12.00
N ALA A 115 61.95 -9.95 -13.20
CA ALA A 115 62.77 -10.59 -14.23
C ALA A 115 63.93 -9.70 -14.70
N ALA A 116 63.68 -8.39 -14.89
CA ALA A 116 64.70 -7.43 -15.29
C ALA A 116 65.81 -7.27 -14.24
N ALA A 117 65.48 -7.35 -12.94
CA ALA A 117 66.46 -7.25 -11.86
C ALA A 117 67.42 -8.45 -11.77
N ILE A 118 67.05 -9.61 -12.33
CA ILE A 118 67.90 -10.82 -12.37
C ILE A 118 68.79 -10.83 -13.62
N ALA A 119 68.39 -10.11 -14.68
CA ALA A 119 69.11 -10.04 -15.95
C ALA A 119 70.20 -8.95 -16.00
N ALA A 120 70.23 -8.04 -15.01
CA ALA A 120 71.26 -7.03 -14.82
C ALA A 120 72.32 -7.49 -13.82
#